data_AF-A0A519U7P8-F1
#
_entry.id   AF-A0A519U7P8-F1
#
_cell.length_a   1.000
_cell.length_b   1.000
_cell.length_c   1.000
_cell.angle_alpha   90.00
_cell.angle_beta   90.00
_cell.angle_gamma   90.00
#
_symmetry.space_group_name_H-M   'P 1'
#
loop_
_entity.id
_entity.type
_entity.pdbx_description
1 polymer ?
#
loop_
_entity_poly.entity_id
_entity_poly.type
_entity_poly.pdbx_seq_one_letter_code
_entity_poly.pdbx_strand_id
1 'polypeptide(L)' 'MSNSLLSTLHRSLITLSALHLGQGPRSAVLASNQVTEADLHEHYAHWQRLQVVHQAQQARYEPGTDTLDPPPAQAA' A
#
# COMPACT_ATOMS: atom_id res chain seq x y z
N MET A 1 -4.05 23.06 -0.15
CA MET A 1 -3.82 22.59 -1.53
C MET A 1 -4.95 21.65 -1.89
N SER A 2 -5.70 21.99 -2.94
CA SER A 2 -6.96 21.33 -3.27
C SER A 2 -6.69 19.95 -3.89
N ASN A 3 -7.05 18.86 -3.20
CA ASN A 3 -7.09 17.50 -3.75
C ASN A 3 -8.15 17.33 -4.88
N SER A 4 -8.64 18.44 -5.44
CA SER A 4 -9.78 18.55 -6.36
C SER A 4 -9.59 17.81 -7.70
N LEU A 5 -8.36 17.43 -8.03
CA LEU A 5 -8.02 16.68 -9.25
C LEU A 5 -8.26 15.16 -9.14
N LEU A 6 -8.32 14.63 -7.92
CA LEU A 6 -8.51 13.19 -7.70
C LEU A 6 -9.99 12.86 -7.59
N SER A 7 -10.41 11.77 -8.23
CA SER A 7 -11.75 11.21 -8.02
C SER A 7 -11.93 10.71 -6.59
N THR A 8 -13.19 10.61 -6.13
CA THR A 8 -13.55 10.11 -4.79
C THR A 8 -12.94 8.74 -4.49
N LEU A 9 -12.91 7.85 -5.49
CA LEU A 9 -12.23 6.56 -5.40
C LEU A 9 -10.75 6.71 -5.01
N HIS A 10 -9.98 7.52 -5.75
CA HIS A 10 -8.55 7.69 -5.48
C HIS A 10 -8.29 8.27 -4.08
N ARG A 11 -9.07 9.28 -3.68
CA ARG A 11 -8.94 9.87 -2.34
C ARG A 11 -9.28 8.87 -1.25
N SER A 12 -10.28 8.02 -1.48
CA SER A 12 -10.66 6.97 -0.53
C SER A 12 -9.58 5.90 -0.41
N LEU A 13 -8.96 5.48 -1.51
CA LEU A 13 -7.84 4.54 -1.49
C LEU A 13 -6.61 5.12 -0.76
N ILE A 14 -6.29 6.40 -1.00
CA ILE A 14 -5.21 7.10 -0.29
C ILE A 14 -5.52 7.19 1.20
N THR A 15 -6.75 7.55 1.55
CA THR A 15 -7.20 7.65 2.95
C THR A 15 -7.14 6.29 3.65
N LEU A 16 -7.63 5.21 3.01
CA LEU A 16 -7.53 3.85 3.55
C LEU A 16 -6.07 3.43 3.78
N SER A 17 -5.17 3.75 2.85
CA SER A 17 -3.74 3.49 3.00
C SER A 17 -3.13 4.28 4.17
N ALA A 18 -3.42 5.58 4.26
CA ALA A 18 -2.92 6.43 5.34
C ALA A 18 -3.42 5.97 6.72
N LEU A 19 -4.68 5.56 6.82
CA LEU A 19 -5.25 4.99 8.03
C LEU A 19 -4.59 3.65 8.40
N HIS A 20 -4.34 2.79 7.41
CA HIS A 20 -3.67 1.51 7.60
C HIS A 20 -2.22 1.67 8.10
N LEU A 21 -1.52 2.71 7.62
CA LEU A 21 -0.15 3.05 8.04
C LEU A 21 -0.09 3.85 9.35
N GLY A 22 -1.22 4.18 9.98
CA GLY A 22 -1.25 4.91 11.24
C GLY A 22 -0.79 6.38 11.13
N GLN A 23 -1.00 7.03 9.98
CA GLN A 23 -0.56 8.42 9.70
C GLN A 23 -1.24 9.50 10.56
N GLY A 24 -2.15 9.13 11.47
CA GLY A 24 -2.74 10.06 12.41
C GLY A 24 -4.16 9.71 12.84
N PRO A 25 -4.83 10.61 13.58
CA PRO A 25 -6.21 10.43 14.00
C PRO A 25 -7.15 10.39 12.79
N ARG A 26 -8.06 9.43 12.80
CA ARG A 26 -8.95 9.10 11.67
C ARG A 26 -9.66 10.33 11.10
N SER A 27 -10.30 11.11 11.96
CA SER A 27 -11.05 12.32 11.57
C SER A 27 -10.20 13.35 10.82
N ALA A 28 -8.93 13.53 11.20
CA ALA A 28 -8.03 14.46 10.52
C ALA A 28 -7.68 13.96 9.12
N VAL A 29 -7.39 12.66 8.97
CA VAL A 29 -7.05 12.05 7.68
C VAL A 29 -8.23 12.12 6.70
N LEU A 30 -9.45 11.86 7.16
CA LEU A 30 -10.66 12.01 6.35
C LEU A 30 -10.86 13.47 5.88
N ALA A 31 -10.74 14.43 6.80
CA ALA A 31 -10.91 15.85 6.49
C ALA A 31 -9.86 16.36 5.49
N SER A 32 -8.59 15.98 5.66
CA SER A 32 -7.50 16.34 4.74
C SER A 32 -7.71 15.79 3.33
N ASN A 33 -8.32 14.61 3.22
CA ASN A 33 -8.59 13.97 1.93
C ASN A 33 -9.98 14.28 1.36
N GLN A 34 -10.81 15.04 2.09
CA GLN A 34 -12.18 15.38 1.70
C GLN A 34 -13.02 14.13 1.37
N VAL A 35 -12.93 13.11 2.21
CA VAL A 35 -13.70 11.86 2.07
C VAL A 35 -14.51 11.61 3.32
N THR A 36 -15.67 10.98 3.14
CA THR A 36 -16.56 10.58 4.22
C THR A 36 -16.33 9.11 4.59
N GLU A 37 -16.89 8.70 5.73
CA GLU A 37 -16.92 7.28 6.12
C GLU A 37 -17.70 6.42 5.11
N ALA A 38 -18.73 6.98 4.46
CA ALA A 38 -19.51 6.27 3.45
C ALA A 38 -18.66 5.95 2.21
N ASP A 39 -17.87 6.93 1.73
CA ASP A 39 -16.96 6.75 0.60
C ASP A 39 -15.89 5.68 0.90
N LEU A 40 -15.37 5.68 2.14
CA LEU A 40 -14.43 4.67 2.60
C LEU A 40 -15.06 3.27 2.58
N HIS A 41 -16.29 3.15 3.06
CA HIS A 41 -17.01 1.88 3.11
C HIS A 41 -17.30 1.36 1.69
N GLU A 42 -17.74 2.23 0.78
CA GLU A 42 -18.02 1.89 -0.62
C GLU A 42 -16.77 1.35 -1.34
N HIS A 43 -15.61 1.97 -1.09
CA HIS A 43 -14.38 1.63 -1.78
C HIS A 43 -13.46 0.65 -1.03
N TYR A 44 -13.88 0.19 0.16
CA TYR A 44 -13.09 -0.71 0.99
C TYR A 44 -12.77 -2.04 0.28
N ALA A 45 -13.76 -2.63 -0.40
CA ALA A 45 -13.56 -3.87 -1.16
C ALA A 45 -12.52 -3.71 -2.29
N HIS A 46 -12.46 -2.52 -2.89
CA HIS A 46 -11.48 -2.20 -3.93
C HIS A 46 -10.06 -2.13 -3.34
N TRP A 47 -9.92 -1.48 -2.19
CA TRP A 47 -8.66 -1.43 -1.46
C TRP A 47 -8.19 -2.82 -1.02
N GLN A 48 -9.08 -3.68 -0.52
CA GLN A 48 -8.72 -5.05 -0.12
C GLN A 48 -8.16 -5.86 -1.30
N ARG A 49 -8.74 -5.74 -2.50
CA ARG A 49 -8.21 -6.41 -3.70
C ARG A 49 -6.80 -5.94 -4.03
N LEU A 50 -6.53 -4.65 -3.91
CA LEU A 50 -5.19 -4.09 -4.13
C LEU A 50 -4.16 -4.62 -3.14
N GLN A 51 -4.54 -4.80 -1.87
CA GLN A 51 -3.67 -5.39 -0.84
C GLN A 51 -3.27 -6.83 -1.19
N VAL A 52 -4.21 -7.65 -1.67
CA VAL A 52 -3.93 -9.03 -2.09
C VAL A 52 -2.97 -9.08 -3.27
N VAL A 53 -3.16 -8.21 -4.28
CA VAL A 53 -2.24 -8.11 -5.43
C VAL A 53 -0.85 -7.67 -4.97
N HIS A 54 -0.77 -6.67 -4.10
CA HIS A 54 0.48 -6.18 -3.55
C HIS A 54 1.22 -7.27 -2.76
N GLN A 55 0.53 -8.01 -1.90
CA GLN A 55 1.13 -9.13 -1.16
C GLN A 55 1.60 -10.26 -2.08
N ALA A 56 0.81 -10.61 -3.11
CA ALA A 56 1.21 -11.60 -4.09
C ALA A 56 2.42 -11.16 -4.93
N GLN A 57 2.57 -9.87 -5.21
CA GLN A 57 3.75 -9.31 -5.86
C GLN A 57 4.97 -9.31 -4.93
N GLN A 58 4.81 -8.93 -3.66
CA GLN A 58 5.89 -9.00 -2.66
C GLN A 58 6.39 -10.43 -2.47
N ALA A 59 5.48 -11.41 -2.36
CA ALA A 59 5.84 -12.83 -2.24
C ALA A 59 6.60 -13.36 -3.47
N ARG A 60 6.40 -12.77 -4.66
CA ARG A 60 7.17 -13.11 -5.87
C ARG A 60 8.52 -12.40 -5.95
N TYR A 61 8.71 -11.33 -5.18
CA TYR A 61 9.91 -10.51 -5.20
C TYR A 61 10.86 -10.77 -4.03
N GLU A 62 10.54 -11.66 -3.10
CA GLU A 62 11.56 -12.23 -2.19
C GLU A 62 12.66 -12.82 -3.08
N PRO A 63 13.81 -12.13 -3.26
CA PRO A 63 14.93 -12.76 -3.91
C PRO A 63 15.31 -13.87 -2.95
N GLY A 64 15.47 -15.10 -3.44
CA GLY A 64 16.21 -16.07 -2.65
C GLY A 64 17.44 -15.35 -2.13
N THR A 65 17.63 -15.38 -0.82
CA THR A 65 18.97 -15.36 -0.25
C THR A 65 19.72 -16.52 -0.90
N ASP A 66 20.15 -16.30 -2.15
CA ASP A 66 21.20 -17.03 -2.81
C ASP A 66 22.43 -16.68 -1.98
N THR A 67 22.61 -17.49 -0.94
CA THR A 67 23.89 -17.92 -0.42
C THR A 67 25.03 -17.49 -1.35
N LEU A 68 25.89 -16.61 -0.84
CA LEU A 68 27.24 -16.46 -1.36
C LEU A 68 27.86 -17.86 -1.43
N ASP A 69 27.89 -18.44 -2.62
CA ASP A 69 28.73 -19.59 -2.93
C ASP A 69 30.19 -19.06 -2.88
N PRO A 70 31.04 -19.51 -1.93
CA PRO A 70 32.43 -19.10 -1.95
C PRO A 70 33.10 -19.67 -3.21
N PRO A 71 33.88 -18.88 -3.96
CA PRO A 71 34.47 -19.33 -5.21
C PRO A 71 35.36 -20.56 -4.98
N PRO A 72 35.40 -21.52 -5.93
CA PRO A 72 36.21 -22.72 -5.76
C PRO A 72 37.68 -22.31 -5.66
N ALA A 73 38.34 -22.79 -4.60
CA ALA A 73 39.77 -22.65 -4.42
C ALA A 73 40.47 -23.27 -5.64
N GLN A 74 41.12 -22.43 -6.46
CA GLN A 74 41.99 -22.90 -7.53
C GLN A 74 43.15 -23.68 -6.88
N ALA A 75 43.19 -24.99 -7.15
CA ALA A 75 44.29 -25.86 -6.78
C ALA A 75 45.54 -25.46 -7.59
N ALA A 76 46.66 -25.36 -6.88
CA ALA A 76 48.00 -25.03 -7.36
C ALA A 76 48.64 -26.16 -8.18
#